data_AF-H3B764-F1
#
_entry.id   AF-H3B764-F1
#
_cell.length_a   1.000
_cell.length_b   1.000
_cell.length_c   1.000
_cell.angle_alpha   90.00
_cell.angle_beta   90.00
_cell.angle_gamma   90.00
#
_symmetry.space_group_name_H-M   'P 1'
#
loop_
_entity.id
_entity.type
_entity.pdbx_description
1 polymer ?
#
loop_
_entity_poly.entity_id
_entity_poly.type
_entity_poly.pdbx_seq_one_letter_code
_entity_poly.pdbx_strand_id
1 'polypeptide(L)'
;LWFRTQQADDIEICDNFLLGSCASGIECHRHHTKYPYHWQVRRKDTGEWISFSDQNQEHLEKLYCTPEVRRVSIKSGWQTWQLDFQTMTLDQDWNYDRVRRLSNSTSMEVNPHFPTVWTFYWKDTCTTWEEYTRDINSELEVAFQVGKRTHHFRINGQNYTVFFKRAIQKNKSTGFTRKIRRRPAFRSTSSMQLHLKMLGGLSSKTVSNCSNTITGQPLPALTHLQADNYLPTWEPQYHEDFTKTLVEPLEQDFFWVHQRFHETLPENKFLIQEIFRVHNRNYWDKYMIHKKYMSLQLAKDGESYNEAFLFHGTRRNAVDPICKHNFDPRIAGKNGTMYGHGSYFARDSEYSHGFTLQGKNSDCYMFLAKVLVGRSTVGKPSFRRPPLLHKNTCSGLYDSCVNNSSDPSIYVIFDKCQMYPYFLIRYMEVKGVVYA
;
A
#
# COMPACT_ATOMS: atom_id res chain seq x y z
N LEU A 1 -3.95 -30.44 -6.78
CA LEU A 1 -5.02 -29.54 -6.28
C LEU A 1 -5.99 -29.32 -7.43
N TRP A 2 -7.28 -29.63 -7.26
CA TRP A 2 -8.25 -29.59 -8.35
C TRP A 2 -9.05 -28.29 -8.30
N PHE A 3 -8.77 -27.40 -9.24
CA PHE A 3 -9.49 -26.14 -9.41
C PHE A 3 -10.56 -26.33 -10.48
N ARG A 4 -11.77 -26.72 -10.08
CA ARG A 4 -12.91 -26.87 -11.01
C ARG A 4 -13.73 -25.58 -11.04
N THR A 5 -13.96 -25.05 -12.24
CA THR A 5 -14.95 -24.00 -12.45
C THR A 5 -16.34 -24.57 -12.18
N GLN A 6 -16.98 -24.08 -11.12
CA GLN A 6 -18.35 -24.43 -10.79
C GLN A 6 -19.32 -23.54 -11.57
N GLN A 7 -20.43 -24.08 -12.07
CA GLN A 7 -21.30 -23.36 -13.01
C GLN A 7 -22.54 -22.72 -12.37
N ALA A 8 -22.95 -23.12 -11.15
CA ALA A 8 -24.11 -22.50 -10.50
C ALA A 8 -23.83 -21.04 -10.09
N ASP A 9 -24.86 -20.20 -10.05
CA ASP A 9 -24.72 -18.75 -9.86
C ASP A 9 -24.42 -18.35 -8.40
N ASP A 10 -24.96 -19.05 -7.42
CA ASP A 10 -24.83 -18.73 -5.98
C ASP A 10 -23.77 -19.58 -5.28
N ILE A 11 -22.55 -19.60 -5.81
CA ILE A 11 -21.46 -20.42 -5.28
C ILE A 11 -20.48 -19.59 -4.46
N GLU A 12 -20.22 -20.03 -3.24
CA GLU A 12 -19.16 -19.50 -2.39
C GLU A 12 -17.85 -20.27 -2.55
N ILE A 13 -16.75 -19.60 -2.25
CA ILE A 13 -15.43 -20.22 -2.16
C ILE A 13 -15.33 -21.02 -0.86
N CYS A 14 -14.71 -22.20 -0.94
CA CYS A 14 -14.53 -23.08 0.20
C CYS A 14 -13.44 -22.57 1.13
N ASP A 15 -13.80 -21.98 2.27
CA ASP A 15 -12.83 -21.54 3.29
C ASP A 15 -11.93 -22.69 3.78
N ASN A 16 -12.48 -23.88 4.01
CA ASN A 16 -11.70 -25.05 4.38
C ASN A 16 -10.64 -25.40 3.32
N PHE A 17 -10.93 -25.17 2.04
CA PHE A 17 -9.94 -25.42 0.98
C PHE A 17 -8.82 -24.37 1.02
N LEU A 18 -9.16 -23.08 1.20
CA LEU A 18 -8.17 -22.01 1.33
C LEU A 18 -7.23 -22.23 2.52
N LEU A 19 -7.76 -22.77 3.62
CA LEU A 19 -7.04 -23.09 4.85
C LEU A 19 -6.34 -24.47 4.81
N GLY A 20 -6.52 -25.25 3.74
CA GLY A 20 -5.88 -26.56 3.56
C GLY A 20 -6.52 -27.72 4.35
N SER A 21 -7.77 -27.56 4.81
CA SER A 21 -8.52 -28.52 5.63
C SER A 21 -9.74 -29.13 4.94
N CYS A 22 -9.96 -28.90 3.64
CA CYS A 22 -11.10 -29.47 2.93
C CYS A 22 -10.92 -30.97 2.65
N ALA A 23 -11.72 -31.80 3.35
CA ALA A 23 -11.72 -33.26 3.16
C ALA A 23 -12.54 -33.73 1.94
N SER A 24 -13.51 -32.93 1.47
CA SER A 24 -14.42 -33.33 0.39
C SER A 24 -13.79 -33.36 -1.00
N GLY A 25 -12.60 -32.77 -1.18
CA GLY A 25 -11.87 -32.83 -2.45
C GLY A 25 -12.72 -32.46 -3.67
N ILE A 26 -12.86 -33.39 -4.62
CA ILE A 26 -13.63 -33.21 -5.85
C ILE A 26 -15.15 -33.19 -5.65
N GLU A 27 -15.65 -33.71 -4.52
CA GLU A 27 -17.07 -33.75 -4.16
C GLU A 27 -17.51 -32.47 -3.43
N CYS A 28 -16.60 -31.51 -3.20
CA CYS A 28 -16.96 -30.27 -2.56
C CYS A 28 -17.91 -29.46 -3.46
N HIS A 29 -19.07 -29.11 -2.91
CA HIS A 29 -20.06 -28.26 -3.58
C HIS A 29 -19.66 -26.77 -3.61
N ARG A 30 -18.63 -26.38 -2.85
CA ARG A 30 -18.07 -25.01 -2.86
C ARG A 30 -16.97 -24.89 -3.91
N HIS A 31 -16.64 -23.66 -4.29
CA HIS A 31 -15.60 -23.41 -5.29
C HIS A 31 -14.19 -23.51 -4.67
N HIS A 32 -13.31 -24.26 -5.32
CA HIS A 32 -11.90 -24.37 -4.96
C HIS A 32 -11.06 -23.45 -5.84
N THR A 33 -10.33 -22.54 -5.22
CA THR A 33 -9.47 -21.55 -5.89
C THR A 33 -8.27 -21.20 -5.01
N LYS A 34 -7.31 -20.47 -5.58
CA LYS A 34 -6.05 -20.04 -4.96
C LYS A 34 -6.23 -18.85 -4.00
N TYR A 35 -7.25 -18.01 -4.23
CA TYR A 35 -7.45 -16.75 -3.50
C TYR A 35 -8.85 -16.73 -2.84
N PRO A 36 -9.09 -15.88 -1.83
CA PRO A 36 -10.43 -15.72 -1.22
C PRO A 36 -11.44 -15.00 -2.13
N TYR A 37 -11.05 -14.71 -3.36
CA TYR A 37 -11.85 -14.15 -4.43
C TYR A 37 -11.58 -14.93 -5.71
N HIS A 38 -12.57 -14.99 -6.60
CA HIS A 38 -12.38 -15.63 -7.91
C HIS A 38 -13.27 -15.00 -8.97
N TRP A 39 -12.66 -14.54 -10.04
CA TRP A 39 -13.26 -13.84 -11.16
C TRP A 39 -13.50 -14.79 -12.31
N GLN A 40 -14.71 -14.73 -12.85
CA GLN A 40 -15.14 -15.52 -14.00
C GLN A 40 -15.91 -14.66 -15.00
N VAL A 41 -15.82 -15.01 -16.27
CA VAL A 41 -16.57 -14.42 -17.38
C VAL A 41 -17.50 -15.48 -17.97
N ARG A 42 -18.69 -15.07 -18.40
CA ARG A 42 -19.70 -15.96 -18.97
C ARG A 42 -19.70 -15.92 -20.48
N ARG A 43 -19.62 -17.09 -21.11
CA ARG A 43 -19.83 -17.27 -22.54
C ARG A 43 -21.29 -17.06 -22.91
N LYS A 44 -21.52 -16.28 -23.95
CA LYS A 44 -22.87 -15.90 -24.41
C LYS A 44 -23.57 -17.04 -25.17
N ASP A 45 -22.80 -17.87 -25.86
CA ASP A 45 -23.29 -19.00 -26.66
C ASP A 45 -23.66 -20.21 -25.80
N THR A 46 -22.81 -20.59 -24.85
CA THR A 46 -23.04 -21.76 -23.98
C THR A 46 -23.64 -21.42 -22.63
N GLY A 47 -23.56 -20.17 -22.18
CA GLY A 47 -23.92 -19.76 -20.83
C GLY A 47 -22.90 -20.17 -19.76
N GLU A 48 -21.77 -20.77 -20.15
CA GLU A 48 -20.78 -21.29 -19.21
C GLU A 48 -19.87 -20.19 -18.64
N TRP A 49 -19.59 -20.30 -17.35
CA TRP A 49 -18.58 -19.52 -16.66
C TRP A 49 -17.18 -20.08 -16.92
N ILE A 50 -16.24 -19.18 -17.21
CA ILE A 50 -14.82 -19.45 -17.45
C ILE A 50 -14.00 -18.57 -16.51
N SER A 51 -12.96 -19.14 -15.92
CA SER A 51 -12.07 -18.43 -15.01
C SER A 51 -11.11 -17.52 -15.77
N PHE A 52 -10.93 -16.29 -15.28
CA PHE A 52 -9.81 -15.46 -15.72
C PHE A 52 -8.47 -16.06 -15.27
N SER A 53 -7.38 -15.73 -15.97
CA SER A 53 -6.01 -16.14 -15.60
C SER A 53 -5.62 -15.65 -14.19
N ASP A 54 -4.68 -16.33 -13.54
CA ASP A 54 -4.19 -15.99 -12.19
C ASP A 54 -3.75 -14.52 -12.05
N GLN A 55 -3.11 -13.95 -13.08
CA GLN A 55 -2.69 -12.54 -13.08
C GLN A 55 -3.91 -11.60 -13.11
N ASN A 56 -4.92 -11.97 -13.89
CA ASN A 56 -6.16 -11.20 -13.99
C ASN A 56 -7.04 -11.33 -12.76
N GLN A 57 -6.96 -12.45 -12.02
CA GLN A 57 -7.66 -12.61 -10.73
C GLN A 57 -7.30 -11.48 -9.78
N GLU A 58 -6.00 -11.28 -9.54
CA GLU A 58 -5.52 -10.25 -8.61
C GLU A 58 -5.72 -8.84 -9.17
N HIS A 59 -5.49 -8.63 -10.47
CA HIS A 59 -5.67 -7.33 -11.10
C HIS A 59 -7.14 -6.86 -11.04
N LEU A 60 -8.09 -7.73 -11.41
CA LEU A 60 -9.52 -7.43 -11.30
C LEU A 60 -9.93 -7.18 -9.86
N GLU A 61 -9.38 -7.94 -8.91
CA GLU A 61 -9.65 -7.72 -7.49
C GLU A 61 -9.19 -6.33 -7.03
N LYS A 62 -7.94 -5.94 -7.33
CA LYS A 62 -7.41 -4.61 -7.01
C LYS A 62 -8.29 -3.49 -7.59
N LEU A 63 -8.66 -3.63 -8.87
CA LEU A 63 -9.53 -2.66 -9.54
C LEU A 63 -10.94 -2.63 -8.95
N TYR A 64 -11.51 -3.79 -8.62
CA TYR A 64 -12.85 -3.85 -8.04
C TYR A 64 -12.86 -3.22 -6.65
N CYS A 65 -11.92 -3.58 -5.77
CA CYS A 65 -11.81 -3.04 -4.42
C CYS A 65 -11.63 -1.51 -4.39
N THR A 66 -11.17 -0.90 -5.50
CA THR A 66 -10.97 0.53 -5.63
C THR A 66 -12.30 1.27 -5.88
N PRO A 67 -12.82 2.07 -4.92
CA PRO A 67 -14.14 2.70 -5.02
C PRO A 67 -14.23 3.80 -6.08
N GLU A 68 -13.12 4.29 -6.62
CA GLU A 68 -13.09 5.20 -7.76
C GLU A 68 -13.44 4.45 -9.06
N VAL A 69 -12.95 3.21 -9.19
CA VAL A 69 -13.03 2.40 -10.42
C VAL A 69 -14.42 1.78 -10.56
N ARG A 70 -15.15 2.25 -11.58
CA ARG A 70 -16.45 1.68 -11.97
C ARG A 70 -16.32 0.80 -13.19
N ARG A 71 -15.59 1.26 -14.20
CA ARG A 71 -15.42 0.58 -15.47
C ARG A 71 -13.95 0.31 -15.73
N VAL A 72 -13.67 -0.84 -16.32
CA VAL A 72 -12.32 -1.26 -16.70
C VAL A 72 -12.34 -1.78 -18.14
N SER A 73 -11.24 -1.59 -18.85
CA SER A 73 -11.07 -2.13 -20.20
C SER A 73 -10.52 -3.54 -20.10
N ILE A 74 -11.14 -4.51 -20.75
CA ILE A 74 -10.60 -5.84 -20.90
C ILE A 74 -10.07 -5.96 -22.34
N LYS A 75 -8.84 -6.43 -22.51
CA LYS A 75 -8.18 -6.57 -23.82
C LYS A 75 -7.81 -8.02 -24.08
N SER A 76 -8.23 -8.58 -25.21
CA SER A 76 -7.77 -9.89 -25.66
C SER A 76 -7.40 -9.81 -27.15
N GLY A 77 -6.10 -9.93 -27.44
CA GLY A 77 -5.57 -9.65 -28.78
C GLY A 77 -5.93 -8.24 -29.27
N TRP A 78 -6.67 -8.16 -30.37
CA TRP A 78 -7.14 -6.90 -30.97
C TRP A 78 -8.47 -6.40 -30.40
N GLN A 79 -9.16 -7.21 -29.61
CA GLN A 79 -10.47 -6.87 -29.05
C GLN A 79 -10.30 -6.12 -27.74
N THR A 80 -11.13 -5.08 -27.54
CA THR A 80 -11.24 -4.34 -26.29
C THR A 80 -12.71 -4.18 -25.93
N TRP A 81 -13.06 -4.57 -24.71
CA TRP A 81 -14.43 -4.51 -24.18
C TRP A 81 -14.42 -3.79 -22.84
N GLN A 82 -15.55 -3.23 -22.41
CA GLN A 82 -15.66 -2.52 -21.14
C GLN A 82 -16.45 -3.36 -20.14
N LEU A 83 -15.86 -3.63 -18.98
CA LEU A 83 -16.55 -4.23 -17.83
C LEU A 83 -17.05 -3.13 -16.91
N ASP A 84 -18.35 -3.11 -16.61
CA ASP A 84 -18.93 -2.27 -15.56
C ASP A 84 -19.13 -3.07 -14.26
N PHE A 85 -18.35 -2.76 -13.23
CA PHE A 85 -18.39 -3.42 -11.93
C PHE A 85 -19.68 -3.18 -11.13
N GLN A 86 -20.52 -2.22 -11.52
CA GLN A 86 -21.82 -2.01 -10.87
C GLN A 86 -22.85 -3.01 -11.38
N THR A 87 -22.88 -3.25 -12.69
CA THR A 87 -23.85 -4.14 -13.34
C THR A 87 -23.30 -5.54 -13.54
N MET A 88 -21.98 -5.72 -13.43
CA MET A 88 -21.26 -6.95 -13.70
C MET A 88 -21.49 -7.47 -15.14
N THR A 89 -21.55 -6.52 -16.09
CA THR A 89 -21.79 -6.77 -17.52
C THR A 89 -20.66 -6.25 -18.39
N LEU A 90 -20.53 -6.85 -19.57
CA LEU A 90 -19.58 -6.43 -20.60
C LEU A 90 -20.32 -5.65 -21.70
N ASP A 91 -19.83 -4.46 -22.02
CA ASP A 91 -20.25 -3.72 -23.20
C ASP A 91 -19.44 -4.22 -24.41
N GLN A 92 -20.12 -4.39 -25.55
CA GLN A 92 -19.50 -4.53 -26.89
C GLN A 92 -18.69 -5.82 -27.14
N ASP A 93 -18.89 -6.87 -26.34
CA ASP A 93 -18.32 -8.20 -26.63
C ASP A 93 -19.34 -9.12 -27.34
N TRP A 94 -18.88 -9.89 -28.33
CA TRP A 94 -19.71 -10.84 -29.10
C TRP A 94 -19.76 -12.24 -28.50
N ASN A 95 -18.74 -12.62 -27.73
CA ASN A 95 -18.54 -13.95 -27.13
C ASN A 95 -18.94 -14.00 -25.65
N TYR A 96 -18.90 -12.88 -24.94
CA TYR A 96 -19.11 -12.79 -23.50
C TYR A 96 -20.14 -11.72 -23.13
N ASP A 97 -20.90 -11.94 -22.05
CA ASP A 97 -21.97 -11.01 -21.66
C ASP A 97 -21.99 -10.60 -20.17
N ARG A 98 -21.45 -11.43 -19.28
CA ARG A 98 -21.41 -11.18 -17.84
C ARG A 98 -20.07 -11.55 -17.22
N VAL A 99 -19.78 -10.91 -16.09
CA VAL A 99 -18.67 -11.24 -15.21
C VAL A 99 -19.22 -11.50 -13.82
N ARG A 100 -18.53 -12.32 -13.02
CA ARG A 100 -18.84 -12.47 -11.59
C ARG A 100 -17.58 -12.57 -10.76
N ARG A 101 -17.72 -12.18 -9.50
CA ARG A 101 -16.72 -12.37 -8.43
C ARG A 101 -17.30 -13.31 -7.38
N LEU A 102 -16.72 -14.48 -7.25
CA LEU A 102 -16.97 -15.39 -6.13
C LEU A 102 -16.21 -14.89 -4.91
N SER A 103 -16.76 -15.10 -3.73
CA SER A 103 -16.19 -14.68 -2.45
C SER A 103 -16.10 -15.88 -1.52
N ASN A 104 -15.12 -15.89 -0.62
CA ASN A 104 -15.19 -16.74 0.57
C ASN A 104 -16.16 -16.15 1.59
N SER A 105 -16.40 -16.87 2.70
CA SER A 105 -17.40 -16.43 3.67
C SER A 105 -17.03 -15.09 4.30
N THR A 106 -18.06 -14.39 4.78
CA THR A 106 -17.92 -13.18 5.59
C THR A 106 -17.78 -13.49 7.09
N SER A 107 -17.75 -14.78 7.47
CA SER A 107 -17.77 -15.21 8.88
C SER A 107 -16.35 -15.34 9.44
N MET A 108 -16.07 -14.56 10.49
CA MET A 108 -14.83 -14.70 11.26
C MET A 108 -14.73 -16.05 12.00
N GLU A 109 -15.86 -16.73 12.23
CA GLU A 109 -15.87 -18.05 12.86
C GLU A 109 -15.42 -19.14 11.88
N VAL A 110 -15.82 -19.01 10.61
CA VAL A 110 -15.45 -19.96 9.54
C VAL A 110 -14.04 -19.71 9.04
N ASN A 111 -13.67 -18.44 8.88
CA ASN A 111 -12.33 -18.04 8.48
C ASN A 111 -11.85 -16.86 9.35
N PRO A 112 -11.10 -17.13 10.44
CA PRO A 112 -10.63 -16.09 11.35
C PRO A 112 -9.49 -15.25 10.77
N HIS A 113 -8.91 -15.67 9.64
CA HIS A 113 -7.69 -15.07 9.11
C HIS A 113 -7.97 -14.06 7.99
N PHE A 114 -8.85 -14.39 7.06
CA PHE A 114 -9.12 -13.55 5.88
C PHE A 114 -10.57 -13.71 5.38
N PRO A 115 -11.60 -13.45 6.20
CA PRO A 115 -12.97 -13.42 5.71
C PRO A 115 -13.14 -12.26 4.72
N THR A 116 -14.08 -12.43 3.78
CA THR A 116 -14.49 -11.32 2.92
C THR A 116 -15.16 -10.25 3.78
N VAL A 117 -14.62 -9.03 3.76
CA VAL A 117 -15.20 -7.88 4.44
C VAL A 117 -15.73 -6.92 3.40
N TRP A 118 -17.01 -6.58 3.47
CA TRP A 118 -17.64 -5.63 2.57
C TRP A 118 -17.74 -4.26 3.22
N THR A 119 -17.43 -3.24 2.43
CA THR A 119 -17.35 -1.86 2.88
C THR A 119 -18.16 -0.97 1.94
N PHE A 120 -18.95 -0.08 2.52
CA PHE A 120 -19.62 0.99 1.80
C PHE A 120 -18.78 2.26 1.83
N TYR A 121 -18.81 2.94 0.69
CA TYR A 121 -18.19 4.23 0.45
C TYR A 121 -19.23 5.22 -0.05
N TRP A 122 -19.00 6.49 0.20
CA TRP A 122 -19.80 7.59 -0.32
C TRP A 122 -18.91 8.62 -1.01
N LYS A 123 -19.47 9.30 -2.01
CA LYS A 123 -18.71 10.24 -2.82
C LYS A 123 -18.77 11.64 -2.21
N ASP A 124 -17.64 12.14 -1.71
CA ASP A 124 -17.59 13.47 -1.08
C ASP A 124 -17.42 14.62 -2.08
N THR A 125 -16.46 14.52 -2.99
CA THR A 125 -16.26 15.51 -4.06
C THR A 125 -16.48 14.90 -5.44
N CYS A 126 -16.18 15.61 -6.52
CA CYS A 126 -16.30 15.06 -7.88
C CYS A 126 -15.41 13.83 -8.11
N THR A 127 -14.39 13.57 -7.29
CA THR A 127 -13.44 12.45 -7.49
C THR A 127 -13.20 11.61 -6.24
N THR A 128 -13.33 12.15 -5.03
CA THR A 128 -12.99 11.42 -3.79
C THR A 128 -14.13 10.53 -3.28
N TRP A 129 -13.77 9.34 -2.82
CA TRP A 129 -14.65 8.38 -2.17
C TRP A 129 -14.18 8.17 -0.74
N GLU A 130 -15.07 8.38 0.20
CA GLU A 130 -14.82 8.25 1.63
C GLU A 130 -15.49 6.99 2.16
N GLU A 131 -14.82 6.29 3.07
CA GLU A 131 -15.42 5.18 3.79
C GLU A 131 -16.50 5.69 4.77
N TYR A 132 -17.59 4.94 4.92
CA TYR A 132 -18.45 5.15 6.08
C TYR A 132 -17.74 4.71 7.37
N THR A 133 -18.16 5.23 8.53
CA THR A 133 -17.64 4.75 9.81
C THR A 133 -17.99 3.27 10.02
N ARG A 134 -17.22 2.58 10.86
CA ARG A 134 -17.39 1.15 11.14
C ARG A 134 -18.83 0.77 11.52
N ASP A 135 -19.48 1.56 12.36
CA ASP A 135 -20.84 1.30 12.83
C ASP A 135 -21.86 1.41 11.69
N ILE A 136 -21.76 2.48 10.89
CA ILE A 136 -22.63 2.68 9.73
C ILE A 136 -22.39 1.60 8.67
N ASN A 137 -21.14 1.22 8.42
CA ASN A 137 -20.82 0.12 7.50
C ASN A 137 -21.47 -1.19 7.95
N SER A 138 -21.39 -1.51 9.25
CA SER A 138 -22.02 -2.71 9.82
C SER A 138 -23.54 -2.70 9.65
N GLU A 139 -24.19 -1.56 9.96
CA GLU A 139 -25.64 -1.39 9.78
C GLU A 139 -26.07 -1.53 8.32
N LEU A 140 -25.34 -0.88 7.39
CA LEU A 140 -25.62 -0.91 5.96
C LEU A 140 -25.43 -2.31 5.38
N GLU A 141 -24.39 -3.02 5.81
CA GLU A 141 -24.12 -4.38 5.34
C GLU A 141 -25.21 -5.36 5.80
N VAL A 142 -25.60 -5.31 7.08
CA VAL A 142 -26.73 -6.12 7.59
C VAL A 142 -28.00 -5.81 6.80
N ALA A 143 -28.31 -4.53 6.58
CA ALA A 143 -29.49 -4.12 5.82
C ALA A 143 -29.45 -4.59 4.36
N PHE A 144 -28.28 -4.55 3.73
CA PHE A 144 -28.08 -5.00 2.35
C PHE A 144 -28.27 -6.52 2.23
N GLN A 145 -27.68 -7.30 3.14
CA GLN A 145 -27.75 -8.77 3.14
C GLN A 145 -29.18 -9.28 3.31
N VAL A 146 -30.00 -8.64 4.14
CA VAL A 146 -31.44 -9.00 4.28
C VAL A 146 -32.31 -8.48 3.12
N GLY A 147 -31.71 -7.87 2.09
CA GLY A 147 -32.43 -7.42 0.89
C GLY A 147 -33.28 -6.16 1.09
N LYS A 148 -32.98 -5.31 2.09
CA LYS A 148 -33.72 -4.03 2.24
C LYS A 148 -33.52 -3.17 1.00
N ARG A 149 -34.57 -2.46 0.59
CA ARG A 149 -34.51 -1.48 -0.53
C ARG A 149 -33.85 -0.17 -0.09
N THR A 150 -34.06 0.21 1.16
CA THR A 150 -33.56 1.44 1.76
C THR A 150 -33.17 1.24 3.22
N HIS A 151 -32.25 2.07 3.71
CA HIS A 151 -31.85 2.10 5.11
C HIS A 151 -31.67 3.54 5.61
N HIS A 152 -31.83 3.76 6.92
CA HIS A 152 -31.81 5.08 7.55
C HIS A 152 -30.76 5.12 8.65
N PHE A 153 -29.94 6.17 8.67
CA PHE A 153 -28.90 6.37 9.69
C PHE A 153 -28.62 7.87 9.85
N ARG A 154 -27.76 8.21 10.81
CA ARG A 154 -27.44 9.59 11.18
C ARG A 154 -25.93 9.83 11.17
N ILE A 155 -25.49 10.93 10.57
CA ILE A 155 -24.09 11.40 10.62
C ILE A 155 -24.11 12.85 11.11
N ASN A 156 -23.36 13.17 12.18
CA ASN A 156 -23.23 14.53 12.72
C ASN A 156 -24.58 15.23 12.91
N GLY A 157 -25.57 14.52 13.46
CA GLY A 157 -26.92 15.04 13.70
C GLY A 157 -27.83 15.12 12.48
N GLN A 158 -27.31 14.92 11.25
CA GLN A 158 -28.09 14.93 10.02
C GLN A 158 -28.61 13.52 9.67
N ASN A 159 -29.87 13.43 9.25
CA ASN A 159 -30.51 12.18 8.88
C ASN A 159 -30.36 11.87 7.40
N TYR A 160 -30.02 10.62 7.09
CA TYR A 160 -29.81 10.15 5.72
C TYR A 160 -30.67 8.93 5.40
N THR A 161 -31.01 8.79 4.12
CA THR A 161 -31.57 7.55 3.55
C THR A 161 -30.63 7.03 2.48
N VAL A 162 -30.21 5.77 2.59
CA VAL A 162 -29.55 5.06 1.50
C VAL A 162 -30.59 4.29 0.69
N PHE A 163 -30.44 4.35 -0.64
CA PHE A 163 -31.22 3.61 -1.63
C PHE A 163 -30.30 2.62 -2.35
N PHE A 164 -30.30 1.36 -1.90
CA PHE A 164 -29.30 0.37 -2.35
C PHE A 164 -29.33 0.11 -3.86
N LYS A 165 -30.53 -0.13 -4.43
CA LYS A 165 -30.69 -0.38 -5.88
C LYS A 165 -30.21 0.79 -6.75
N ARG A 166 -30.36 2.02 -6.26
CA ARG A 166 -29.95 3.24 -6.98
C ARG A 166 -28.49 3.61 -6.70
N ALA A 167 -27.85 2.96 -5.72
CA ALA A 167 -26.52 3.29 -5.24
C ALA A 167 -26.36 4.79 -4.89
N ILE A 168 -27.34 5.34 -4.14
CA ILE A 168 -27.30 6.73 -3.65
C ILE A 168 -27.64 6.84 -2.16
N GLN A 169 -27.09 7.86 -1.52
CA GLN A 169 -27.49 8.39 -0.22
C GLN A 169 -28.19 9.73 -0.45
N LYS A 170 -29.24 10.02 0.32
CA LYS A 170 -29.98 11.29 0.31
C LYS A 170 -30.00 11.89 1.71
N ASN A 171 -29.59 13.14 1.85
CA ASN A 171 -29.82 13.92 3.06
C ASN A 171 -31.33 14.25 3.16
N LYS A 172 -31.96 13.90 4.29
CA LYS A 172 -33.41 14.10 4.46
C LYS A 172 -33.80 15.57 4.59
N SER A 173 -32.95 16.37 5.21
CA SER A 173 -33.20 17.80 5.47
C SER A 173 -33.05 18.64 4.21
N THR A 174 -31.98 18.42 3.44
CA THR A 174 -31.65 19.26 2.26
C THR A 174 -32.07 18.63 0.94
N GLY A 175 -32.39 17.33 0.92
CA GLY A 175 -32.66 16.58 -0.29
C GLY A 175 -31.43 16.26 -1.15
N PHE A 176 -30.25 16.77 -0.79
CA PHE A 176 -29.00 16.55 -1.53
C PHE A 176 -28.64 15.07 -1.59
N THR A 177 -28.20 14.60 -2.77
CA THR A 177 -27.87 13.20 -3.00
C THR A 177 -26.40 12.99 -3.34
N ARG A 178 -25.81 11.95 -2.78
CA ARG A 178 -24.46 11.49 -3.07
C ARG A 178 -24.48 10.07 -3.61
N LYS A 179 -23.53 9.72 -4.48
CA LYS A 179 -23.36 8.33 -4.92
C LYS A 179 -22.76 7.52 -3.78
N ILE A 180 -23.18 6.27 -3.65
CA ILE A 180 -22.56 5.28 -2.76
C ILE A 180 -22.03 4.11 -3.58
N ARG A 181 -21.13 3.33 -2.99
CA ARG A 181 -20.57 2.14 -3.61
C ARG A 181 -20.21 1.12 -2.55
N ARG A 182 -20.53 -0.15 -2.82
CA ARG A 182 -20.13 -1.28 -1.98
C ARG A 182 -18.98 -2.00 -2.65
N ARG A 183 -17.86 -2.21 -1.95
CA ARG A 183 -16.67 -2.93 -2.41
C ARG A 183 -16.09 -3.81 -1.31
N PRO A 184 -15.43 -4.94 -1.64
CA PRO A 184 -14.73 -5.70 -0.64
C PRO A 184 -13.45 -4.96 -0.23
N ALA A 185 -13.02 -5.15 1.02
CA ALA A 185 -11.70 -4.72 1.46
C ALA A 185 -10.65 -5.57 0.73
N PHE A 186 -9.69 -4.91 0.06
CA PHE A 186 -8.59 -5.62 -0.56
C PHE A 186 -7.70 -6.25 0.51
N ARG A 187 -7.31 -7.51 0.30
CA ARG A 187 -6.32 -8.21 1.10
C ARG A 187 -5.25 -8.75 0.17
N SER A 188 -4.01 -8.45 0.47
CA SER A 188 -2.91 -8.94 -0.33
C SER A 188 -2.51 -10.35 -0.01
N THR A 189 -1.96 -11.01 -1.02
CA THR A 189 -1.37 -12.34 -0.91
C THR A 189 -0.33 -12.39 0.20
N SER A 190 0.54 -11.37 0.30
CA SER A 190 1.54 -11.25 1.36
C SER A 190 0.90 -11.20 2.75
N SER A 191 -0.17 -10.42 2.95
CA SER A 191 -0.89 -10.37 4.24
C SER A 191 -1.52 -11.71 4.63
N MET A 192 -1.88 -12.54 3.64
CA MET A 192 -2.57 -13.81 3.83
C MET A 192 -1.61 -15.01 3.83
N GLN A 193 -0.34 -14.83 3.47
CA GLN A 193 0.60 -15.90 3.12
C GLN A 193 0.76 -16.97 4.21
N LEU A 194 0.72 -16.59 5.49
CA LEU A 194 0.87 -17.53 6.61
C LEU A 194 -0.27 -18.57 6.70
N HIS A 195 -1.47 -18.16 6.28
CA HIS A 195 -2.71 -18.91 6.48
C HIS A 195 -3.29 -19.43 5.16
N LEU A 196 -2.97 -18.80 4.03
CA LEU A 196 -3.40 -19.22 2.70
C LEU A 196 -2.51 -20.36 2.19
N LYS A 197 -2.90 -21.60 2.46
CA LYS A 197 -2.09 -22.80 2.18
C LYS A 197 -1.96 -23.11 0.68
N MET A 198 -2.80 -22.51 -0.14
CA MET A 198 -2.86 -22.75 -1.58
C MET A 198 -1.76 -22.07 -2.40
N LEU A 199 -0.95 -21.19 -1.78
CA LEU A 199 0.22 -20.56 -2.39
C LEU A 199 1.53 -21.36 -2.14
N GLY A 200 1.49 -22.36 -1.27
CA GLY A 200 2.67 -23.08 -0.78
C GLY A 200 3.14 -24.22 -1.67
N GLY A 201 3.87 -23.90 -2.74
CA GLY A 201 4.75 -24.83 -3.46
C GLY A 201 6.12 -25.03 -2.79
N LEU A 202 6.39 -24.36 -1.66
CA LEU A 202 7.57 -24.61 -0.84
C LEU A 202 7.18 -25.56 0.29
N SER A 203 7.70 -26.78 0.19
CA SER A 203 7.64 -27.79 1.23
C SER A 203 8.01 -27.17 2.58
N SER A 204 7.04 -27.08 3.49
CA SER A 204 7.29 -26.93 4.90
C SER A 204 7.90 -28.25 5.39
N LYS A 205 9.22 -28.40 5.19
CA LYS A 205 10.04 -29.27 6.01
C LYS A 205 10.80 -28.36 6.96
N THR A 206 10.74 -28.73 8.24
CA THR A 206 11.31 -28.10 9.43
C THR A 206 10.75 -26.73 9.83
N VAL A 207 9.60 -26.76 10.51
CA VAL A 207 9.49 -26.08 11.82
C VAL A 207 8.98 -27.09 12.82
N SER A 208 9.92 -27.76 13.49
CA SER A 208 9.65 -28.58 14.66
C SER A 208 9.62 -27.69 15.89
N ASN A 209 8.49 -27.76 16.60
CA ASN A 209 8.24 -27.46 18.01
C ASN A 209 8.66 -26.10 18.58
N CYS A 210 7.64 -25.30 18.92
CA CYS A 210 7.36 -25.02 20.33
C CYS A 210 5.94 -24.44 20.53
N SER A 211 5.09 -25.26 21.13
CA SER A 211 3.93 -24.80 21.90
C SER A 211 4.42 -23.92 23.05
N ASN A 212 3.79 -22.77 23.29
CA ASN A 212 3.32 -22.37 24.63
C ASN A 212 2.61 -21.00 24.61
N THR A 213 1.35 -21.06 25.06
CA THR A 213 0.64 -20.13 25.95
C THR A 213 0.59 -18.63 25.62
N ILE A 214 -0.62 -18.21 25.26
CA ILE A 214 -1.12 -16.84 25.24
C ILE A 214 -1.27 -16.35 26.69
N THR A 215 -0.52 -15.30 27.08
CA THR A 215 -0.93 -14.33 28.10
C THR A 215 -0.59 -12.93 27.61
N GLY A 216 -1.56 -12.02 27.73
CA GLY A 216 -1.49 -10.67 27.17
C GLY A 216 -0.39 -9.81 27.79
N GLN A 217 0.47 -9.26 26.93
CA GLN A 217 1.27 -8.06 27.17
C GLN A 217 1.40 -7.26 25.86
N PRO A 218 1.56 -5.93 25.92
CA PRO A 218 1.75 -5.09 24.73
C PRO A 218 3.09 -5.45 24.07
N LEU A 219 3.11 -5.48 22.73
CA LEU A 219 4.32 -5.65 21.92
C LEU A 219 5.42 -4.68 22.40
N PRO A 220 6.63 -5.15 22.73
CA PRO A 220 7.72 -4.26 23.10
C PRO A 220 8.14 -3.43 21.88
N ALA A 221 8.44 -2.15 22.12
CA ALA A 221 9.01 -1.24 21.14
C ALA A 221 10.22 -1.88 20.45
N LEU A 222 10.22 -1.91 19.12
CA LEU A 222 11.37 -2.30 18.29
C LEU A 222 12.45 -1.20 18.34
N THR A 223 12.94 -0.90 19.52
CA THR A 223 14.25 -0.28 19.74
C THR A 223 15.26 -1.43 19.86
N HIS A 224 16.30 -1.40 19.04
CA HIS A 224 17.36 -2.42 18.88
C HIS A 224 17.12 -3.52 17.82
N LEU A 225 16.89 -3.11 16.57
CA LEU A 225 17.65 -3.75 15.50
C LEU A 225 19.10 -3.26 15.64
N GLN A 226 19.99 -4.10 16.18
CA GLN A 226 21.43 -3.87 16.09
C GLN A 226 21.80 -3.72 14.62
N ALA A 227 22.02 -2.48 14.21
CA ALA A 227 22.37 -2.08 12.85
C ALA A 227 23.83 -2.44 12.46
N ASP A 228 24.50 -3.30 13.23
CA ASP A 228 25.95 -3.52 13.12
C ASP A 228 26.35 -4.85 12.44
N ASN A 229 25.41 -5.74 12.09
CA ASN A 229 25.75 -7.06 11.51
C ASN A 229 25.31 -7.30 10.06
N TYR A 230 24.90 -6.27 9.31
CA TYR A 230 24.74 -6.36 7.86
C TYR A 230 25.79 -5.51 7.14
N LEU A 231 27.03 -6.01 7.13
CA LEU A 231 27.93 -5.76 6.02
C LEU A 231 27.76 -6.96 5.07
N PRO A 232 26.95 -6.88 4.00
CA PRO A 232 27.13 -7.81 2.89
C PRO A 232 28.60 -7.69 2.50
N THR A 233 29.32 -8.79 2.38
CA THR A 233 30.73 -8.82 1.95
C THR A 233 30.85 -7.96 0.69
N TRP A 234 31.35 -6.73 0.85
CA TRP A 234 31.46 -5.76 -0.23
C TRP A 234 32.57 -6.29 -1.14
N GLU A 235 32.22 -7.04 -2.18
CA GLU A 235 33.20 -7.32 -3.22
C GLU A 235 33.50 -5.99 -3.93
N PRO A 236 34.76 -5.51 -3.92
CA PRO A 236 35.10 -4.25 -4.56
C PRO A 236 34.95 -4.41 -6.08
N GLN A 237 33.83 -3.96 -6.63
CA GLN A 237 33.71 -3.69 -8.06
C GLN A 237 34.46 -2.37 -8.33
N TYR A 238 35.72 -2.49 -8.74
CA TYR A 238 36.69 -1.41 -8.89
C TYR A 238 36.33 -0.31 -9.93
N HIS A 239 35.10 -0.27 -10.48
CA HIS A 239 34.75 0.60 -11.60
C HIS A 239 33.44 1.38 -11.49
N GLU A 240 32.60 1.19 -10.45
CA GLU A 240 31.31 1.89 -10.34
C GLU A 240 31.23 2.78 -9.08
N ASP A 241 30.83 4.05 -9.28
CA ASP A 241 30.63 5.03 -8.19
C ASP A 241 29.51 4.63 -7.21
N PHE A 242 28.57 3.80 -7.68
CA PHE A 242 27.50 3.19 -6.90
C PHE A 242 26.98 1.94 -7.62
N THR A 243 26.38 1.01 -6.88
CA THR A 243 25.64 -0.13 -7.44
C THR A 243 24.21 -0.20 -6.85
N LYS A 244 23.34 -0.99 -7.48
CA LYS A 244 21.98 -1.29 -7.02
C LYS A 244 21.77 -2.79 -7.05
N THR A 245 21.40 -3.38 -5.93
CA THR A 245 21.10 -4.82 -5.83
C THR A 245 19.60 -4.99 -5.67
N LEU A 246 18.98 -5.86 -6.46
CA LEU A 246 17.57 -6.21 -6.29
C LEU A 246 17.35 -6.81 -4.89
N VAL A 247 16.32 -6.35 -4.19
CA VAL A 247 15.87 -6.95 -2.93
C VAL A 247 14.81 -7.98 -3.30
N GLU A 248 15.10 -9.24 -3.03
CA GLU A 248 14.23 -10.35 -3.40
C GLU A 248 12.94 -10.34 -2.57
N PRO A 249 11.79 -10.76 -3.12
CA PRO A 249 10.51 -10.76 -2.41
C PRO A 249 10.46 -11.56 -1.09
N LEU A 250 11.43 -12.46 -0.88
CA LEU A 250 11.54 -13.28 0.33
C LEU A 250 12.49 -12.66 1.38
N GLU A 251 13.20 -11.58 1.06
CA GLU A 251 14.06 -10.88 2.04
C GLU A 251 13.22 -10.09 3.05
N GLN A 252 13.69 -10.05 4.30
CA GLN A 252 13.06 -9.26 5.38
C GLN A 252 12.95 -7.77 5.02
N ASP A 253 13.95 -7.25 4.30
CA ASP A 253 13.97 -5.88 3.80
C ASP A 253 12.80 -5.62 2.84
N PHE A 254 12.46 -6.57 1.96
CA PHE A 254 11.32 -6.42 1.05
C PHE A 254 10.02 -6.25 1.84
N PHE A 255 9.76 -7.14 2.80
CA PHE A 255 8.54 -7.09 3.63
C PHE A 255 8.44 -5.77 4.41
N TRP A 256 9.55 -5.32 4.99
CA TRP A 256 9.59 -4.08 5.75
C TRP A 256 9.35 -2.85 4.86
N VAL A 257 10.03 -2.75 3.72
CA VAL A 257 9.83 -1.64 2.76
C VAL A 257 8.40 -1.66 2.20
N HIS A 258 7.87 -2.84 1.86
CA HIS A 258 6.51 -3.01 1.36
C HIS A 258 5.47 -2.52 2.39
N GLN A 259 5.62 -2.93 3.66
CA GLN A 259 4.74 -2.47 4.74
C GLN A 259 4.81 -0.95 4.91
N ARG A 260 6.02 -0.39 5.03
CA ARG A 260 6.24 1.06 5.17
C ARG A 260 5.63 1.84 4.00
N PHE A 261 5.78 1.35 2.77
CA PHE A 261 5.23 1.99 1.58
C PHE A 261 3.70 1.97 1.56
N HIS A 262 3.09 0.83 1.93
CA HIS A 262 1.65 0.64 1.89
C HIS A 262 0.88 1.14 3.13
N GLU A 263 1.56 1.72 4.12
CA GLU A 263 0.90 2.41 5.24
C GLU A 263 0.02 3.58 4.78
N THR A 264 0.41 4.29 3.71
CA THR A 264 -0.34 5.46 3.20
C THR A 264 -0.67 5.38 1.71
N LEU A 265 0.01 4.52 0.93
CA LEU A 265 -0.38 4.23 -0.46
C LEU A 265 -1.13 2.89 -0.54
N PRO A 266 -2.42 2.85 -0.91
CA PRO A 266 -3.19 1.61 -0.90
C PRO A 266 -2.67 0.55 -1.88
N GLU A 267 -2.55 -0.70 -1.44
CA GLU A 267 -2.02 -1.81 -2.24
C GLU A 267 -2.90 -2.21 -3.44
N ASN A 268 -4.19 -1.88 -3.39
CA ASN A 268 -5.09 -2.04 -4.52
C ASN A 268 -4.97 -0.92 -5.58
N LYS A 269 -4.28 0.18 -5.25
CA LYS A 269 -4.05 1.31 -6.17
C LYS A 269 -2.61 1.36 -6.68
N PHE A 270 -1.64 0.88 -5.91
CA PHE A 270 -0.22 0.96 -6.27
C PHE A 270 0.44 -0.42 -6.15
N LEU A 271 1.23 -0.79 -7.16
CA LEU A 271 1.98 -2.03 -7.22
C LEU A 271 3.48 -1.72 -7.18
N ILE A 272 4.17 -2.23 -6.16
CA ILE A 272 5.64 -2.29 -6.16
C ILE A 272 6.07 -3.30 -7.22
N GLN A 273 6.93 -2.87 -8.14
CA GLN A 273 7.50 -3.73 -9.17
C GLN A 273 8.84 -4.28 -8.72
N GLU A 274 9.72 -3.40 -8.22
CA GLU A 274 11.06 -3.75 -7.77
C GLU A 274 11.48 -2.84 -6.63
N ILE A 275 12.29 -3.40 -5.72
CA ILE A 275 12.98 -2.67 -4.67
C ILE A 275 14.46 -2.92 -4.86
N PHE A 276 15.26 -1.87 -4.88
CA PHE A 276 16.72 -1.98 -4.98
C PHE A 276 17.37 -1.43 -3.71
N ARG A 277 18.33 -2.16 -3.16
CA ARG A 277 19.26 -1.65 -2.14
C ARG A 277 20.36 -0.87 -2.86
N VAL A 278 20.57 0.39 -2.47
CA VAL A 278 21.57 1.27 -3.09
C VAL A 278 22.89 1.16 -2.31
N HIS A 279 23.98 0.90 -3.03
CA HIS A 279 25.31 0.78 -2.48
C HIS A 279 26.20 1.90 -3.02
N ASN A 280 26.52 2.87 -2.17
CA ASN A 280 27.49 3.92 -2.45
C ASN A 280 28.41 4.07 -1.25
N ARG A 281 29.61 3.46 -1.31
CA ARG A 281 30.53 3.38 -0.17
C ARG A 281 30.95 4.75 0.35
N ASN A 282 31.27 5.67 -0.56
CA ASN A 282 31.73 7.01 -0.21
C ASN A 282 30.70 7.79 0.60
N TYR A 283 29.44 7.80 0.14
CA TYR A 283 28.38 8.50 0.87
C TYR A 283 27.89 7.73 2.09
N TRP A 284 27.97 6.39 2.09
CA TRP A 284 27.70 5.58 3.28
C TRP A 284 28.69 5.90 4.41
N ASP A 285 29.99 5.94 4.11
CA ASP A 285 31.01 6.23 5.13
C ASP A 285 30.85 7.65 5.69
N LYS A 286 30.58 8.65 4.83
CA LYS A 286 30.25 10.02 5.25
C LYS A 286 29.02 10.07 6.15
N TYR A 287 27.96 9.35 5.77
CA TYR A 287 26.73 9.24 6.55
C TYR A 287 26.99 8.63 7.94
N MET A 288 27.72 7.51 8.00
CA MET A 288 28.01 6.81 9.24
C MET A 288 28.91 7.61 10.19
N ILE A 289 29.90 8.33 9.64
CA ILE A 289 30.73 9.26 10.43
C ILE A 289 29.87 10.37 11.03
N HIS A 290 28.98 10.97 10.23
CA HIS A 290 28.10 12.03 10.70
C HIS A 290 27.07 11.52 11.72
N LYS A 291 26.53 10.31 11.52
CA LYS A 291 25.65 9.61 12.47
C LYS A 291 26.34 9.47 13.83
N LYS A 292 27.57 8.96 13.85
CA LYS A 292 28.37 8.82 15.09
C LYS A 292 28.58 10.17 15.78
N TYR A 293 28.91 11.21 15.02
CA TYR A 293 29.07 12.56 15.57
C TYR A 293 27.79 13.07 16.22
N MET A 294 26.65 13.02 15.51
CA MET A 294 25.36 13.49 16.03
C MET A 294 24.89 12.69 17.25
N SER A 295 25.04 11.36 17.23
CA SER A 295 24.70 10.50 18.37
C SER A 295 25.49 10.90 19.63
N LEU A 296 26.77 11.22 19.50
CA LEU A 296 27.60 11.67 20.62
C LEU A 296 27.16 13.03 21.17
N GLN A 297 26.66 13.94 20.33
CA GLN A 297 26.14 15.23 20.82
C GLN A 297 24.78 15.07 21.53
N LEU A 298 23.90 14.21 21.00
CA LEU A 298 22.58 13.96 21.60
C LEU A 298 22.70 13.26 22.95
N ALA A 299 23.61 12.28 23.08
CA ALA A 299 23.83 11.56 24.32
C ALA A 299 24.29 12.46 25.48
N LYS A 300 25.04 13.53 25.19
CA LYS A 300 25.43 14.52 26.21
C LYS A 300 24.24 15.23 26.85
N ASP A 301 23.18 15.39 26.08
CA ASP A 301 21.96 16.09 26.49
C ASP A 301 20.85 15.11 26.89
N GLY A 302 21.17 13.81 27.05
CA GLY A 302 20.21 12.77 27.46
C GLY A 302 19.25 12.31 26.36
N GLU A 303 19.50 12.69 25.10
CA GLU A 303 18.64 12.40 23.95
C GLU A 303 19.18 11.18 23.16
N SER A 304 18.28 10.37 22.57
CA SER A 304 18.65 9.13 21.88
C SER A 304 18.11 8.97 20.44
N TYR A 305 17.16 9.81 20.02
CA TYR A 305 16.57 9.72 18.68
C TYR A 305 17.30 10.61 17.68
N ASN A 306 17.90 10.01 16.65
CA ASN A 306 18.65 10.77 15.65
C ASN A 306 18.45 10.34 14.21
N GLU A 307 17.83 9.19 13.92
CA GLU A 307 17.70 8.61 12.58
C GLU A 307 16.24 8.22 12.30
N ALA A 308 15.77 8.55 11.09
CA ALA A 308 14.46 8.16 10.59
C ALA A 308 14.59 7.59 9.17
N PHE A 309 13.70 6.66 8.83
CA PHE A 309 13.50 6.21 7.45
C PHE A 309 12.36 7.00 6.81
N LEU A 310 12.68 7.83 5.84
CA LEU A 310 11.75 8.78 5.23
C LEU A 310 11.73 8.66 3.70
N PHE A 311 10.58 8.95 3.12
CA PHE A 311 10.35 8.87 1.69
C PHE A 311 10.79 10.13 0.95
N HIS A 312 11.29 9.96 -0.27
CA HIS A 312 11.59 11.03 -1.20
C HIS A 312 11.18 10.64 -2.62
N GLY A 313 10.05 11.15 -3.08
CA GLY A 313 9.58 10.95 -4.46
C GLY A 313 10.41 11.78 -5.45
N THR A 314 10.77 11.18 -6.58
CA THR A 314 11.59 11.85 -7.59
C THR A 314 11.24 11.40 -9.01
N ARG A 315 11.87 12.03 -9.99
CA ARG A 315 11.74 11.69 -11.41
C ARG A 315 12.79 10.66 -11.82
N ARG A 316 12.47 9.84 -12.84
CA ARG A 316 13.40 8.82 -13.37
C ARG A 316 14.80 9.37 -13.68
N ASN A 317 14.89 10.56 -14.28
CA ASN A 317 16.16 11.18 -14.65
C ASN A 317 17.02 11.65 -13.46
N ALA A 318 16.43 11.73 -12.26
CA ALA A 318 17.13 12.09 -11.04
C ALA A 318 17.58 10.87 -10.22
N VAL A 319 17.11 9.66 -10.55
CA VAL A 319 17.44 8.42 -9.82
C VAL A 319 18.95 8.17 -9.80
N ASP A 320 19.58 8.01 -10.96
CA ASP A 320 21.02 7.70 -11.01
C ASP A 320 21.89 8.86 -10.48
N PRO A 321 21.59 10.15 -10.76
CA PRO A 321 22.27 11.26 -10.08
C PRO A 321 22.18 11.21 -8.55
N ILE A 322 21.02 10.86 -7.99
CA ILE A 322 20.86 10.72 -6.53
C ILE A 322 21.65 9.51 -6.01
N CYS A 323 21.62 8.36 -6.69
CA CYS A 323 22.41 7.21 -6.25
C CYS A 323 23.93 7.46 -6.33
N LYS A 324 24.38 8.15 -7.39
CA LYS A 324 25.80 8.46 -7.63
C LYS A 324 26.32 9.57 -6.73
N HIS A 325 25.53 10.63 -6.56
CA HIS A 325 25.97 11.86 -5.91
C HIS A 325 25.25 12.15 -4.60
N ASN A 326 24.41 11.27 -4.07
CA ASN A 326 23.51 11.51 -2.94
C ASN A 326 22.53 12.68 -3.21
N PHE A 327 21.57 12.94 -2.33
CA PHE A 327 20.72 14.12 -2.50
C PHE A 327 21.51 15.41 -2.24
N ASP A 328 21.09 16.52 -2.84
CA ASP A 328 21.78 17.79 -2.77
C ASP A 328 20.83 18.90 -2.27
N PRO A 329 20.94 19.31 -0.99
CA PRO A 329 20.14 20.39 -0.43
C PRO A 329 20.24 21.71 -1.20
N ARG A 330 21.32 21.93 -1.98
CA ARG A 330 21.53 23.17 -2.76
C ARG A 330 20.65 23.23 -4.01
N ILE A 331 20.10 22.11 -4.46
CA ILE A 331 19.18 22.02 -5.60
C ILE A 331 17.71 22.24 -5.15
N ALA A 332 17.49 22.56 -3.88
CA ALA A 332 16.18 22.86 -3.31
C ALA A 332 15.43 23.97 -4.07
N GLY A 333 14.10 23.88 -4.09
CA GLY A 333 13.22 24.92 -4.66
C GLY A 333 12.43 24.51 -5.90
N LYS A 334 12.74 23.36 -6.52
CA LYS A 334 11.93 22.82 -7.63
C LYS A 334 10.49 22.46 -7.21
N ASN A 335 10.31 22.11 -5.93
CA ASN A 335 9.07 21.56 -5.36
C ASN A 335 8.53 22.41 -4.19
N GLY A 336 9.03 23.63 -4.04
CA GLY A 336 8.71 24.53 -2.91
C GLY A 336 9.78 24.56 -1.83
N THR A 337 9.77 25.63 -1.02
CA THR A 337 10.74 25.87 0.06
C THR A 337 10.05 26.25 1.38
N MET A 338 8.80 25.83 1.59
CA MET A 338 7.94 26.29 2.68
C MET A 338 8.58 26.18 4.08
N TYR A 339 9.42 25.17 4.31
CA TYR A 339 10.08 24.92 5.60
C TYR A 339 11.61 25.08 5.54
N GLY A 340 12.12 25.70 4.47
CA GLY A 340 13.53 26.01 4.26
C GLY A 340 14.07 25.52 2.91
N HIS A 341 15.27 25.99 2.57
CA HIS A 341 16.04 25.63 1.39
C HIS A 341 16.93 24.42 1.66
N GLY A 342 16.30 23.25 1.77
CA GLY A 342 17.00 21.97 1.93
C GLY A 342 16.33 20.85 1.14
N SER A 343 16.81 19.62 1.35
CA SER A 343 16.18 18.43 0.79
C SER A 343 14.99 18.00 1.65
N TYR A 344 13.85 17.76 1.01
CA TYR A 344 12.59 17.41 1.67
C TYR A 344 12.40 15.89 1.69
N PHE A 345 11.98 15.38 2.84
CA PHE A 345 11.61 13.99 3.05
C PHE A 345 10.27 13.92 3.77
N ALA A 346 9.47 12.90 3.47
CA ALA A 346 8.16 12.70 4.06
C ALA A 346 8.12 11.44 4.90
N ARG A 347 7.40 11.47 6.01
CA ARG A 347 7.07 10.26 6.78
C ARG A 347 6.20 9.32 5.95
N ASP A 348 5.27 9.90 5.20
CA ASP A 348 4.20 9.21 4.49
C ASP A 348 4.54 9.11 2.98
N SER A 349 4.45 7.91 2.42
CA SER A 349 4.75 7.64 1.00
C SER A 349 3.77 8.36 0.07
N GLU A 350 2.52 8.55 0.49
CA GLU A 350 1.50 9.29 -0.27
C GLU A 350 1.94 10.71 -0.59
N TYR A 351 2.50 11.43 0.38
CA TYR A 351 3.01 12.78 0.16
C TYR A 351 4.15 12.78 -0.86
N SER A 352 5.07 11.81 -0.75
CA SER A 352 6.18 11.65 -1.69
C SER A 352 5.72 11.29 -3.10
N HIS A 353 4.62 10.53 -3.26
CA HIS A 353 4.08 10.18 -4.57
C HIS A 353 3.71 11.41 -5.41
N GLY A 354 3.25 12.49 -4.78
CA GLY A 354 2.96 13.76 -5.46
C GLY A 354 4.15 14.36 -6.23
N PHE A 355 5.39 13.97 -5.88
CA PHE A 355 6.63 14.46 -6.50
C PHE A 355 7.21 13.52 -7.56
N THR A 356 6.56 12.39 -7.85
CA THR A 356 7.00 11.45 -8.89
C THR A 356 6.48 11.82 -10.30
N LEU A 357 5.94 13.04 -10.48
CA LEU A 357 5.33 13.60 -11.71
C LEU A 357 6.04 13.22 -13.03
N GLN A 358 5.36 12.88 -14.14
CA GLN A 358 4.25 11.92 -14.42
C GLN A 358 3.99 11.91 -15.94
N GLY A 359 3.83 10.73 -16.53
CA GLY A 359 2.93 10.50 -17.67
C GLY A 359 1.89 9.46 -17.26
N LYS A 360 0.69 9.46 -17.86
CA LYS A 360 -0.23 8.34 -17.70
C LYS A 360 0.52 7.07 -18.13
N ASN A 361 0.63 6.09 -17.23
CA ASN A 361 1.30 4.80 -17.45
C ASN A 361 2.83 4.73 -17.29
N SER A 362 3.48 5.70 -16.62
CA SER A 362 4.92 5.61 -16.32
C SER A 362 5.21 5.00 -14.95
N ASP A 363 6.31 4.25 -14.85
CA ASP A 363 6.89 3.85 -13.57
C ASP A 363 7.19 5.07 -12.71
N CYS A 364 6.88 4.97 -11.43
CA CYS A 364 7.16 5.94 -10.39
C CYS A 364 8.40 5.49 -9.60
N TYR A 365 9.18 6.46 -9.15
CA TYR A 365 10.43 6.23 -8.43
C TYR A 365 10.43 7.01 -7.13
N MET A 366 10.69 6.33 -6.03
CA MET A 366 10.77 6.92 -4.70
C MET A 366 11.91 6.27 -3.93
N PHE A 367 12.66 7.08 -3.20
CA PHE A 367 13.64 6.56 -2.25
C PHE A 367 13.00 6.40 -0.87
N LEU A 368 13.36 5.32 -0.17
CA LEU A 368 13.26 5.25 1.29
C LEU A 368 14.68 5.47 1.83
N ALA A 369 14.92 6.67 2.35
CA ALA A 369 16.23 7.15 2.74
C ALA A 369 16.44 7.03 4.24
N LYS A 370 17.70 6.81 4.67
CA LYS A 370 18.11 6.98 6.06
C LYS A 370 18.44 8.45 6.27
N VAL A 371 17.78 9.09 7.22
CA VAL A 371 17.86 10.54 7.45
C VAL A 371 18.18 10.82 8.91
N LEU A 372 19.25 11.56 9.16
CA LEU A 372 19.65 11.99 10.49
C LEU A 372 18.89 13.26 10.88
N VAL A 373 17.71 13.09 11.48
CA VAL A 373 16.78 14.18 11.80
C VAL A 373 17.19 14.98 13.04
N GLY A 374 17.86 14.33 14.00
CA GLY A 374 18.31 14.93 15.26
C GLY A 374 17.25 15.84 15.93
N ARG A 375 17.72 16.95 16.48
CA ARG A 375 16.86 18.01 17.04
C ARG A 375 16.16 18.75 15.91
N SER A 376 14.84 18.64 15.93
CA SER A 376 13.97 19.26 14.92
C SER A 376 13.31 20.52 15.47
N THR A 377 13.03 21.48 14.59
CA THR A 377 12.23 22.68 14.89
C THR A 377 11.37 23.09 13.71
N VAL A 378 10.34 23.91 13.92
CA VAL A 378 9.45 24.32 12.82
C VAL A 378 10.23 25.19 11.82
N GLY A 379 10.21 24.76 10.56
CA GLY A 379 10.90 25.44 9.46
C GLY A 379 10.22 26.73 9.02
N LYS A 380 10.97 27.56 8.28
CA LYS A 380 10.46 28.78 7.65
C LYS A 380 11.02 28.92 6.23
N PRO A 381 10.31 29.59 5.30
CA PRO A 381 10.76 29.68 3.92
C PRO A 381 12.13 30.32 3.72
N SER A 382 12.51 31.24 4.61
CA SER A 382 13.78 31.97 4.55
C SER A 382 15.00 31.17 5.04
N PHE A 383 14.81 30.01 5.66
CA PHE A 383 15.91 29.25 6.25
C PHE A 383 16.78 28.59 5.18
N ARG A 384 18.09 28.85 5.23
CA ARG A 384 19.11 28.19 4.38
C ARG A 384 19.97 27.20 5.15
N ARG A 385 19.78 27.16 6.47
CA ARG A 385 20.33 26.22 7.45
C ARG A 385 19.36 26.17 8.63
N PRO A 386 19.41 25.16 9.49
CA PRO A 386 18.59 25.14 10.71
C PRO A 386 18.88 26.38 11.59
N PRO A 387 17.91 26.86 12.37
CA PRO A 387 18.12 27.98 13.28
C PRO A 387 18.95 27.56 14.51
N LEU A 388 19.37 28.54 15.31
CA LEU A 388 20.05 28.30 16.59
C LEU A 388 19.11 27.63 17.61
N LEU A 389 19.65 26.75 18.45
CA LEU A 389 18.93 26.12 19.57
C LEU A 389 18.45 27.17 20.59
N HIS A 390 19.28 28.19 20.84
CA HIS A 390 18.95 29.32 21.69
C HIS A 390 19.25 30.64 20.97
N LYS A 391 18.60 31.74 21.37
CA LYS A 391 18.81 33.07 20.77
C LYS A 391 20.22 33.64 20.98
N ASN A 392 21.05 32.98 21.80
CA ASN A 392 22.46 33.35 22.02
C ASN A 392 23.36 32.65 20.99
N THR A 393 24.30 33.41 20.41
CA THR A 393 25.22 32.99 19.34
C THR A 393 26.21 31.88 19.74
N CYS A 394 26.38 31.60 21.02
CA CYS A 394 27.20 30.48 21.51
C CYS A 394 26.47 29.13 21.54
N SER A 395 25.17 29.09 21.22
CA SER A 395 24.42 27.83 21.15
C SER A 395 24.59 27.13 19.80
N GLY A 396 24.54 25.80 19.80
CA GLY A 396 24.54 24.99 18.57
C GLY A 396 23.30 25.25 17.69
N LEU A 397 23.30 24.67 16.50
CA LEU A 397 22.12 24.71 15.61
C LEU A 397 21.20 23.53 15.92
N TYR A 398 19.93 23.66 15.54
CA TYR A 398 19.09 22.49 15.30
C TYR A 398 19.68 21.64 14.17
N ASP A 399 19.25 20.39 14.07
CA ASP A 399 19.76 19.44 13.06
C ASP A 399 18.87 19.41 11.81
N SER A 400 17.57 19.67 11.97
CA SER A 400 16.61 19.68 10.86
C SER A 400 15.44 20.64 11.10
N CYS A 401 14.65 20.86 10.04
CA CYS A 401 13.40 21.61 10.12
C CYS A 401 12.19 20.74 9.77
N VAL A 402 11.05 20.99 10.41
CA VAL A 402 9.80 20.23 10.22
C VAL A 402 8.60 21.12 9.95
N ASN A 403 7.51 20.54 9.48
CA ASN A 403 6.24 21.24 9.28
C ASN A 403 5.43 21.44 10.58
N ASN A 404 5.53 20.50 11.52
CA ASN A 404 4.84 20.52 12.80
C ASN A 404 5.77 19.96 13.88
N SER A 405 5.84 20.61 15.05
CA SER A 405 6.74 20.20 16.14
C SER A 405 6.27 18.98 16.93
N SER A 406 4.96 18.74 16.98
CA SER A 406 4.35 17.68 17.78
C SER A 406 4.12 16.41 16.98
N ASP A 407 3.73 16.54 15.70
CA ASP A 407 3.56 15.42 14.77
C ASP A 407 4.19 15.75 13.40
N PRO A 408 5.52 15.69 13.27
CA PRO A 408 6.22 16.00 12.04
C PRO A 408 5.96 14.95 10.95
N SER A 409 5.43 15.38 9.81
CA SER A 409 5.25 14.55 8.61
C SER A 409 6.21 14.91 7.47
N ILE A 410 6.86 16.08 7.54
CA ILE A 410 7.85 16.56 6.59
C ILE A 410 9.11 16.98 7.33
N TYR A 411 10.27 16.54 6.83
CA TYR A 411 11.59 16.91 7.33
C TYR A 411 12.41 17.57 6.22
N VAL A 412 13.10 18.65 6.57
CA VAL A 412 14.00 19.40 5.69
C VAL A 412 15.42 19.31 6.23
N ILE A 413 16.30 18.77 5.39
CA ILE A 413 17.70 18.48 5.72
C ILE A 413 18.61 19.39 4.90
N PHE A 414 19.58 20.01 5.58
CA PHE A 414 20.45 21.04 5.00
C PHE A 414 21.88 20.54 4.77
N ASP A 415 22.30 19.46 5.45
CA ASP A 415 23.60 18.82 5.23
C ASP A 415 23.44 17.50 4.45
N LYS A 416 24.28 17.33 3.45
CA LYS A 416 24.35 16.14 2.60
C LYS A 416 24.83 14.89 3.35
N CYS A 417 25.59 15.05 4.44
CA CYS A 417 26.04 13.93 5.26
C CYS A 417 24.93 13.40 6.20
N GLN A 418 23.82 14.12 6.35
CA GLN A 418 22.67 13.69 7.17
C GLN A 418 21.72 12.73 6.44
N MET A 419 22.03 12.30 5.22
CA MET A 419 21.08 11.58 4.37
C MET A 419 21.79 10.53 3.53
N TYR A 420 21.11 9.41 3.30
CA TYR A 420 21.59 8.36 2.42
C TYR A 420 20.40 7.68 1.70
N PRO A 421 20.37 7.63 0.35
CA PRO A 421 19.35 6.89 -0.38
C PRO A 421 19.58 5.39 -0.13
N TYR A 422 18.76 4.76 0.70
CA TYR A 422 19.01 3.40 1.18
C TYR A 422 18.31 2.36 0.29
N PHE A 423 17.01 2.56 0.06
CA PHE A 423 16.25 1.79 -0.92
C PHE A 423 15.71 2.69 -2.03
N LEU A 424 15.69 2.18 -3.26
CA LEU A 424 14.96 2.72 -4.39
C LEU A 424 13.76 1.82 -4.68
N ILE A 425 12.56 2.38 -4.63
CA ILE A 425 11.30 1.69 -4.90
C ILE A 425 10.84 2.10 -6.31
N ARG A 426 10.70 1.11 -7.20
CA ARG A 426 10.03 1.26 -8.50
C ARG A 426 8.63 0.68 -8.39
N TYR A 427 7.63 1.49 -8.69
CA TYR A 427 6.23 1.12 -8.53
C TYR A 427 5.36 1.79 -9.60
N MET A 428 4.12 1.34 -9.72
CA MET A 428 3.16 1.91 -10.68
C MET A 428 1.74 1.93 -10.12
N GLU A 429 0.91 2.83 -10.63
CA GLU A 429 -0.53 2.80 -10.37
C GLU A 429 -1.20 1.64 -11.12
N VAL A 430 -2.14 0.97 -10.47
CA VAL A 430 -2.90 -0.14 -11.05
C VAL A 430 -3.76 0.39 -12.19
N LYS A 431 -3.48 -0.10 -13.40
CA LYS A 431 -4.14 0.37 -14.62
C LYS A 431 -5.56 -0.18 -14.71
N GLY A 432 -6.52 0.65 -15.14
CA GLY A 432 -7.89 0.23 -15.49
C GLY A 432 -7.99 -0.58 -16.79
N VAL A 433 -6.93 -1.31 -17.15
CA VAL A 433 -6.84 -2.19 -18.32
C VAL A 433 -6.36 -3.56 -17.86
N VAL A 434 -7.13 -4.60 -18.17
CA VAL A 434 -6.85 -6.00 -17.85
C VAL A 434 -6.66 -6.76 -19.17
N TYR A 435 -5.67 -7.64 -19.27
CA TYR A 435 -5.36 -8.37 -20.49
C TYR A 435 -5.87 -9.81 -20.38
N ALA A 436 -7.02 -10.10 -20.99
CA ALA A 436 -7.72 -11.38 -20.95
C ALA A 436 -7.09 -12.47 -21.81
#